data_AF-A0AAD7QK31-F1
#
_entry.id   AF-A0AAD7QK31-F1
#
_cell.length_a   1.000
_cell.length_b   1.000
_cell.length_c   1.000
_cell.angle_alpha   90.00
_cell.angle_beta   90.00
_cell.angle_gamma   90.00
#
_symmetry.space_group_name_H-M   'P 1'
#
loop_
_entity.id
_entity.type
_entity.pdbx_description
1 polymer ?
#
loop_
_entity_poly.entity_id
_entity_poly.type
_entity_poly.pdbx_seq_one_letter_code
_entity_poly.pdbx_strand_id
1 'polypeptide(L)'
;MNAHKLDNITPTMANEIVQSRYHRTTSLGCWESGKKPHHGGYAVVTVRAGEKVISPGLHQMALIASGRHDELRQTLHGHSYDVSHLCHNRKCFNSDHLVVESRQNNRNRQACNGHKILVGAGFSYHPCAHGSVEKMRKCILPVQHLHVTMPNCASTEETPVPDLVDTATSNNDADANKFDHITPAMAQQLINTYRAVTTDLGCWESNLNRDKRGYVPVHRRNLLSKGRIHMHQLALIATDRGAELKTTLGNTSFNVSHLCHNGICFNPDHLVVESERNNFKRRTCVGHKVILYGDSEHHPCRHDEVETMRKCILPLLRLEAGDHVNGSV
;
A
#
# COMPACT_ATOMS: atom_id res chain seq x y z
N MET A 1 12.23 -17.05 17.69
CA MET A 1 12.02 -17.18 19.15
C MET A 1 11.57 -18.62 19.39
N ASN A 2 12.19 -19.40 20.29
CA ASN A 2 11.81 -20.82 20.46
C ASN A 2 10.38 -20.94 21.00
N ALA A 3 9.52 -21.71 20.34
CA ALA A 3 8.10 -21.88 20.66
C ALA A 3 7.84 -22.25 22.12
N HIS A 4 8.69 -23.12 22.67
CA HIS A 4 8.60 -23.60 24.04
C HIS A 4 8.81 -22.54 25.13
N LYS A 5 9.23 -21.32 24.78
CA LYS A 5 9.42 -20.26 25.79
C LYS A 5 8.11 -19.73 26.36
N LEU A 6 7.00 -19.83 25.63
CA LEU A 6 5.71 -19.27 26.07
C LEU A 6 4.79 -20.32 26.70
N ASP A 7 5.05 -21.62 26.51
CA ASP A 7 4.18 -22.71 26.99
C ASP A 7 4.02 -22.75 28.52
N ASN A 8 4.97 -22.19 29.28
CA ASN A 8 4.92 -22.12 30.73
C ASN A 8 4.15 -20.89 31.27
N ILE A 9 3.58 -20.05 30.39
CA ILE A 9 2.81 -18.88 30.79
C ILE A 9 1.32 -19.24 30.79
N THR A 10 0.70 -19.28 31.97
CA THR A 10 -0.75 -19.52 32.08
C THR A 10 -1.55 -18.28 31.67
N PRO A 11 -2.81 -18.44 31.20
CA PRO A 11 -3.70 -17.32 30.93
C PRO A 11 -3.87 -16.38 32.14
N THR A 12 -3.99 -16.94 33.35
CA THR A 12 -4.11 -16.15 34.59
C THR A 12 -2.89 -15.28 34.82
N MET A 13 -1.67 -15.85 34.74
CA MET A 13 -0.43 -15.08 34.91
C MET A 13 -0.29 -14.00 33.83
N ALA A 14 -0.62 -14.33 32.57
CA ALA A 14 -0.62 -13.37 31.49
C ALA A 14 -1.62 -12.22 31.73
N ASN A 15 -2.82 -12.52 32.24
CA ASN A 15 -3.84 -11.51 32.56
C ASN A 15 -3.36 -10.57 33.67
N GLU A 16 -2.78 -11.09 34.76
CA GLU A 16 -2.20 -10.26 35.82
C GLU A 16 -1.11 -9.31 35.29
N ILE A 17 -0.25 -9.80 34.39
CA ILE A 17 0.77 -8.98 33.72
C ILE A 17 0.12 -7.90 32.84
N VAL A 18 -0.89 -8.26 32.03
CA VAL A 18 -1.59 -7.31 31.16
C VAL A 18 -2.27 -6.22 31.98
N GLN A 19 -3.00 -6.59 33.04
CA GLN A 19 -3.70 -5.66 33.92
C GLN A 19 -2.73 -4.73 34.66
N SER A 20 -1.63 -5.26 35.20
CA SER A 20 -0.60 -4.44 35.88
C SER A 20 0.18 -3.50 34.96
N ARG A 21 0.08 -3.66 33.64
CA ARG A 21 0.76 -2.84 32.62
C ARG A 21 -0.18 -1.94 31.84
N TYR A 22 -1.49 -2.12 32.03
CA TYR A 22 -2.52 -1.28 31.44
C TYR A 22 -2.48 0.11 32.05
N HIS A 23 -2.29 1.12 31.21
CA HIS A 23 -2.21 2.50 31.66
C HIS A 23 -3.32 3.37 31.10
N ARG A 24 -3.64 3.24 29.81
CA ARG A 24 -4.67 4.08 29.18
C ARG A 24 -5.39 3.38 28.05
N THR A 25 -6.63 3.78 27.84
CA THR A 25 -7.43 3.53 26.64
C THR A 25 -7.31 4.72 25.69
N THR A 26 -7.09 4.47 24.40
CA THR A 26 -7.28 5.50 23.37
C THR A 26 -8.74 5.59 22.95
N SER A 27 -9.10 6.59 22.14
CA SER A 27 -10.44 6.71 21.54
C SER A 27 -10.83 5.51 20.65
N LEU A 28 -9.85 4.74 20.17
CA LEU A 28 -10.09 3.50 19.43
C LEU A 28 -10.28 2.28 20.33
N GLY A 29 -10.17 2.40 21.65
CA GLY A 29 -10.16 1.25 22.56
C GLY A 29 -8.77 0.61 22.74
N CYS A 30 -7.68 1.23 22.25
CA CYS A 30 -6.35 0.63 22.33
C CYS A 30 -5.83 0.65 23.78
N TRP A 31 -5.29 -0.48 24.24
CA TRP A 31 -4.64 -0.57 25.54
C TRP A 31 -3.15 -0.30 25.40
N GLU A 32 -2.67 0.79 26.00
CA GLU A 32 -1.26 1.18 25.92
C GLU A 32 -0.57 1.11 27.28
N SER A 33 0.73 0.80 27.24
CA SER A 33 1.59 0.74 28.42
C SER A 33 2.25 2.09 28.62
N GLY A 34 2.39 2.54 29.87
CA GLY A 34 3.13 3.76 30.19
C GLY A 34 4.65 3.63 29.97
N LYS A 35 5.16 2.41 29.77
CA LYS A 35 6.59 2.19 29.51
C LYS A 35 6.95 2.56 28.07
N LYS A 36 8.15 3.13 27.89
CA LYS A 36 8.70 3.37 26.55
C LYS A 36 8.83 2.03 25.79
N PRO A 37 8.30 1.92 24.57
CA PRO A 37 8.46 0.72 23.77
C PRO A 37 9.94 0.51 23.39
N HIS A 38 10.30 -0.74 23.09
CA HIS A 38 11.64 -1.04 22.56
C HIS A 38 11.79 -0.51 21.12
N HIS A 39 12.97 -0.68 20.51
CA HIS A 39 13.28 -0.20 19.15
C HIS A 39 12.28 -0.67 18.07
N GLY A 40 11.61 -1.81 18.24
CA GLY A 40 10.57 -2.29 17.33
C GLY A 40 9.19 -1.65 17.52
N GLY A 41 9.02 -0.77 18.51
CA GLY A 41 7.76 -0.09 18.82
C GLY A 41 6.82 -0.87 19.74
N TYR A 42 7.15 -2.11 20.11
CA TYR A 42 6.35 -2.92 21.02
C TYR A 42 6.78 -2.76 22.48
N ALA A 43 5.84 -2.88 23.41
CA ALA A 43 6.19 -3.00 24.82
C ALA A 43 6.58 -4.46 25.12
N VAL A 44 7.64 -4.66 25.91
CA VAL A 44 8.14 -5.98 26.33
C VAL A 44 8.11 -6.07 27.85
N VAL A 45 7.91 -7.27 28.38
CA VAL A 45 7.86 -7.53 29.83
C VAL A 45 8.79 -8.68 30.17
N THR A 46 9.51 -8.55 31.27
CA THR A 46 10.33 -9.65 31.80
C THR A 46 9.46 -10.52 32.69
N VAL A 47 9.41 -11.82 32.39
CA VAL A 47 8.59 -12.81 33.10
C VAL A 47 9.49 -13.97 33.51
N ARG A 48 9.34 -14.46 34.74
CA ARG A 48 9.96 -15.70 35.20
C ARG A 48 8.94 -16.82 35.02
N ALA A 49 9.19 -17.73 34.09
CA ALA A 49 8.32 -18.86 33.76
C ALA A 49 9.04 -20.18 34.15
N GLY A 50 8.78 -20.64 35.37
CA GLY A 50 9.61 -21.66 36.02
C GLY A 50 11.00 -21.11 36.37
N GLU A 51 12.06 -21.85 36.04
CA GLU A 51 13.45 -21.43 36.29
C GLU A 51 13.99 -20.44 35.24
N LYS A 52 13.26 -20.22 34.13
CA LYS A 52 13.73 -19.40 33.01
C LYS A 52 13.14 -17.99 33.08
N VAL A 53 14.01 -17.00 32.87
CA VAL A 53 13.61 -15.61 32.64
C VAL A 53 13.48 -15.36 31.15
N ILE A 54 12.34 -14.83 30.72
CA ILE A 54 12.00 -14.56 29.32
C ILE A 54 11.45 -13.13 29.17
N SER A 55 11.53 -12.58 27.97
CA SER A 55 11.07 -11.22 27.67
C SER A 55 10.04 -11.17 26.54
N PRO A 56 8.83 -11.70 26.73
CA PRO A 56 7.78 -11.64 25.72
C PRO A 56 7.29 -10.20 25.44
N GLY A 57 6.75 -10.00 24.23
CA GLY A 57 5.99 -8.79 23.91
C GLY A 57 4.66 -8.75 24.66
N LEU A 58 4.21 -7.57 25.08
CA LEU A 58 2.91 -7.39 25.77
C LEU A 58 1.72 -7.84 24.91
N HIS A 59 1.79 -7.68 23.59
CA HIS A 59 0.77 -8.21 22.67
C HIS A 59 0.70 -9.74 22.69
N GLN A 60 1.82 -10.44 22.92
CA GLN A 60 1.85 -11.89 23.09
C GLN A 60 1.17 -12.30 24.41
N MET A 61 1.45 -11.55 25.49
CA MET A 61 0.79 -11.77 26.79
C MET A 61 -0.73 -11.55 26.68
N ALA A 62 -1.17 -10.52 25.95
CA ALA A 62 -2.59 -10.24 25.75
C ALA A 62 -3.32 -11.38 25.02
N LEU A 63 -2.70 -11.99 24.00
CA LEU A 63 -3.25 -13.15 23.32
C LEU A 63 -3.34 -14.36 24.27
N ILE A 64 -2.31 -14.63 25.07
CA ILE A 64 -2.33 -15.73 26.06
C ILE A 64 -3.40 -15.49 27.14
N ALA A 65 -3.50 -14.27 27.65
CA ALA A 65 -4.51 -13.87 28.64
C ALA A 65 -5.95 -14.08 28.11
N SER A 66 -6.15 -13.93 26.81
CA SER A 66 -7.45 -14.12 26.14
C SER A 66 -7.70 -15.56 25.69
N GLY A 67 -6.86 -16.53 26.12
CA GLY A 67 -6.98 -17.93 25.72
C GLY A 67 -6.58 -18.23 24.27
N ARG A 68 -5.97 -17.27 23.55
CA ARG A 68 -5.57 -17.40 22.13
C ARG A 68 -4.14 -17.90 21.97
N HIS A 69 -3.72 -18.82 22.84
CA HIS A 69 -2.35 -19.33 22.86
C HIS A 69 -2.03 -20.16 21.60
N ASP A 70 -3.00 -20.93 21.10
CA ASP A 70 -2.82 -21.76 19.89
C ASP A 70 -2.61 -20.94 18.62
N GLU A 71 -3.24 -19.76 18.52
CA GLU A 71 -2.95 -18.81 17.44
C GLU A 71 -1.50 -18.35 17.50
N LEU A 72 -1.02 -17.99 18.70
CA LEU A 72 0.34 -17.50 18.88
C LEU A 72 1.39 -18.56 18.54
N ARG A 73 1.13 -19.86 18.77
CA ARG A 73 2.03 -20.95 18.38
C ARG A 73 2.36 -20.93 16.88
N GLN A 74 1.44 -20.48 16.02
CA GLN A 74 1.69 -20.33 14.58
C GLN A 74 2.83 -19.34 14.28
N THR A 75 3.00 -18.30 15.11
CA THR A 75 4.10 -17.34 15.00
C THR A 75 5.46 -17.91 15.44
N LEU A 76 5.45 -19.05 16.15
CA LEU A 76 6.63 -19.64 16.77
C LEU A 76 7.24 -20.78 15.95
N HIS A 77 6.43 -21.50 15.17
CA HIS A 77 6.87 -22.64 14.33
C HIS A 77 7.35 -22.24 12.93
N GLY A 78 7.48 -20.95 12.64
CA GLY A 78 8.05 -20.47 11.38
C GLY A 78 8.05 -18.95 11.25
N HIS A 79 8.78 -18.45 10.25
CA HIS A 79 8.83 -17.02 9.91
C HIS A 79 7.64 -16.55 9.05
N SER A 80 6.60 -17.36 8.92
CA SER A 80 5.47 -17.11 8.01
C SER A 80 4.33 -16.35 8.65
N TYR A 81 4.21 -16.33 9.99
CA TYR A 81 3.14 -15.64 10.72
C TYR A 81 3.70 -14.61 11.70
N ASP A 82 2.99 -13.49 11.83
CA ASP A 82 3.30 -12.41 12.76
C ASP A 82 2.01 -11.97 13.49
N VAL A 83 2.15 -11.35 14.66
CA VAL A 83 1.04 -10.66 15.33
C VAL A 83 0.84 -9.29 14.67
N SER A 84 -0.33 -9.07 14.08
CA SER A 84 -0.70 -7.80 13.49
C SER A 84 -1.67 -7.01 14.36
N HIS A 85 -1.57 -5.68 14.29
CA HIS A 85 -2.39 -4.75 15.05
C HIS A 85 -3.45 -4.17 14.13
N LEU A 86 -4.71 -4.57 14.34
CA LEU A 86 -5.86 -4.09 13.57
C LEU A 86 -6.03 -2.57 13.67
N CYS A 87 -5.57 -1.98 14.77
CA CYS A 87 -5.63 -0.55 15.04
C CYS A 87 -4.41 0.25 14.54
N HIS A 88 -3.43 -0.39 13.90
CA HIS A 88 -2.11 0.18 13.50
C HIS A 88 -1.30 0.86 14.60
N ASN A 89 -1.71 0.70 15.86
CA ASN A 89 -0.98 1.22 17.00
C ASN A 89 -0.06 0.13 17.56
N ARG A 90 1.25 0.23 17.28
CA ARG A 90 2.27 -0.73 17.77
C ARG A 90 2.40 -0.78 19.31
N LYS A 91 1.87 0.23 20.02
CA LYS A 91 1.82 0.24 21.49
C LYS A 91 0.60 -0.49 22.05
N CYS A 92 -0.39 -0.78 21.21
CA CYS A 92 -1.62 -1.43 21.62
C CYS A 92 -1.38 -2.91 21.96
N PHE A 93 -1.88 -3.36 23.09
CA PHE A 93 -1.97 -4.78 23.44
C PHE A 93 -3.39 -5.19 23.84
N ASN A 94 -4.42 -4.46 23.41
CA ASN A 94 -5.80 -4.93 23.50
C ASN A 94 -5.92 -6.17 22.59
N SER A 95 -6.28 -7.33 23.15
CA SER A 95 -6.35 -8.59 22.42
C SER A 95 -7.39 -8.58 21.29
N ASP A 96 -8.46 -7.80 21.42
CA ASP A 96 -9.47 -7.62 20.36
C ASP A 96 -8.90 -6.88 19.15
N HIS A 97 -7.82 -6.11 19.35
CA HIS A 97 -7.12 -5.39 18.30
C HIS A 97 -5.95 -6.17 17.70
N LEU A 98 -5.76 -7.43 18.11
CA LEU A 98 -4.67 -8.28 17.66
C LEU A 98 -5.20 -9.46 16.84
N VAL A 99 -4.48 -9.78 15.77
CA VAL A 99 -4.70 -10.98 14.96
C VAL A 99 -3.36 -11.65 14.68
N VAL A 100 -3.32 -12.97 14.70
CA VAL A 100 -2.18 -13.72 14.15
C VAL A 100 -2.48 -14.00 12.68
N GLU A 101 -1.62 -13.52 11.79
CA GLU A 101 -1.81 -13.68 10.35
C GLU A 101 -0.47 -13.86 9.64
N SER A 102 -0.51 -14.18 8.35
CA SER A 102 0.73 -14.33 7.58
C SER A 102 1.52 -13.01 7.55
N ARG A 103 2.85 -13.09 7.45
CA ARG A 103 3.72 -11.92 7.33
C ARG A 103 3.35 -11.06 6.13
N GLN A 104 2.94 -11.68 5.02
CA GLN A 104 2.47 -10.94 3.84
C GLN A 104 1.21 -10.13 4.18
N ASN A 105 0.25 -10.71 4.89
CA ASN A 105 -0.96 -10.00 5.31
C ASN A 105 -0.63 -8.88 6.31
N ASN A 106 0.27 -9.13 7.27
CA ASN A 106 0.73 -8.10 8.19
C ASN A 106 1.40 -6.93 7.45
N ARG A 107 2.21 -7.20 6.42
CA ARG A 107 2.80 -6.14 5.56
C ARG A 107 1.73 -5.38 4.78
N ASN A 108 0.76 -6.08 4.20
CA ASN A 108 -0.38 -5.45 3.51
C ASN A 108 -1.18 -4.56 4.48
N ARG A 109 -1.34 -5.00 5.73
CA ARG A 109 -1.96 -4.21 6.80
C ARG A 109 -1.11 -2.99 7.15
N GLN A 110 0.20 -3.12 7.29
CA GLN A 110 1.08 -1.98 7.56
C GLN A 110 1.03 -0.91 6.46
N ALA A 111 0.79 -1.30 5.20
CA ALA A 111 0.54 -0.35 4.11
C ALA A 111 -0.76 0.47 4.32
N CYS A 112 -1.72 -0.04 5.11
CA CYS A 112 -2.97 0.63 5.46
C CYS A 112 -2.84 1.55 6.70
N ASN A 113 -1.64 1.82 7.20
CA ASN A 113 -1.45 2.70 8.36
C ASN A 113 -1.91 4.14 8.09
N GLY A 114 -2.59 4.75 9.07
CA GLY A 114 -3.13 6.11 9.04
C GLY A 114 -4.43 6.29 8.24
N HIS A 115 -4.97 5.21 7.66
CA HIS A 115 -6.25 5.25 6.96
C HIS A 115 -7.42 5.40 7.93
N LYS A 116 -8.53 5.96 7.43
CA LYS A 116 -9.77 6.15 8.17
C LYS A 116 -10.89 5.40 7.47
N ILE A 117 -11.84 4.87 8.23
CA ILE A 117 -13.12 4.39 7.68
C ILE A 117 -13.94 5.63 7.36
N LEU A 118 -14.37 5.78 6.11
CA LEU A 118 -15.26 6.86 5.73
C LEU A 118 -16.69 6.37 5.93
N VAL A 119 -17.47 7.07 6.74
CA VAL A 119 -18.85 6.71 7.01
C VAL A 119 -19.74 7.87 6.55
N GLY A 120 -20.61 7.60 5.58
CA GLY A 120 -21.62 8.54 5.09
C GLY A 120 -23.04 8.08 5.48
N ALA A 121 -24.05 8.81 4.99
CA ALA A 121 -25.44 8.42 5.17
C ALA A 121 -25.73 7.11 4.40
N GLY A 122 -25.66 5.98 5.11
CA GLY A 122 -26.01 4.65 4.59
C GLY A 122 -24.85 3.76 4.14
N PHE A 123 -23.59 4.22 4.19
CA PHE A 123 -22.43 3.43 3.78
C PHE A 123 -21.22 3.56 4.71
N SER A 124 -20.36 2.53 4.69
CA SER A 124 -19.01 2.57 5.26
C SER A 124 -17.99 2.10 4.23
N TYR A 125 -16.98 2.93 3.97
CA TYR A 125 -15.88 2.59 3.08
C TYR A 125 -14.61 2.28 3.89
N HIS A 126 -14.15 1.04 3.75
CA HIS A 126 -12.86 0.60 4.29
C HIS A 126 -11.80 0.70 3.18
N PRO A 127 -10.85 1.65 3.26
CA PRO A 127 -9.82 1.83 2.23
C PRO A 127 -8.80 0.68 2.19
N CYS A 128 -8.87 -0.29 3.10
CA CYS A 128 -7.92 -1.39 3.17
C CYS A 128 -8.42 -2.64 2.43
N ALA A 129 -7.75 -3.01 1.33
CA ALA A 129 -8.09 -4.19 0.53
C ALA A 129 -7.75 -5.53 1.19
N HIS A 130 -7.00 -5.56 2.30
CA HIS A 130 -6.70 -6.83 3.00
C HIS A 130 -7.91 -7.40 3.76
N GLY A 131 -9.10 -6.79 3.66
CA GLY A 131 -10.36 -7.32 4.18
C GLY A 131 -11.18 -8.12 3.17
N SER A 132 -10.74 -8.22 1.91
CA SER A 132 -11.49 -8.91 0.83
C SER A 132 -11.35 -10.44 0.83
N VAL A 133 -10.48 -11.00 1.68
CA VAL A 133 -10.44 -12.44 1.92
C VAL A 133 -11.40 -12.71 3.09
N GLU A 134 -12.50 -13.43 2.84
CA GLU A 134 -13.63 -13.77 3.75
C GLU A 134 -13.26 -14.20 5.19
N LYS A 135 -11.99 -14.47 5.48
CA LYS A 135 -11.49 -14.94 6.78
C LYS A 135 -10.59 -13.95 7.52
N MET A 136 -10.33 -12.75 6.98
CA MET A 136 -9.46 -11.77 7.63
C MET A 136 -10.24 -10.74 8.45
N ARG A 137 -9.86 -10.57 9.72
CA ARG A 137 -10.36 -9.47 10.55
C ARG A 137 -10.00 -8.12 9.91
N LYS A 138 -11.02 -7.27 9.70
CA LYS A 138 -10.88 -5.92 9.13
C LYS A 138 -10.08 -5.02 10.09
N CYS A 139 -9.42 -3.99 9.55
CA CYS A 139 -8.74 -3.01 10.41
C CYS A 139 -9.75 -2.21 11.24
N ILE A 140 -9.33 -1.89 12.46
CA ILE A 140 -10.02 -0.99 13.39
C ILE A 140 -9.41 0.40 13.18
N LEU A 141 -9.83 1.04 12.09
CA LEU A 141 -9.35 2.37 11.71
C LEU A 141 -10.20 3.45 12.39
N PRO A 142 -9.67 4.66 12.63
CA PRO A 142 -10.49 5.81 12.99
C PRO A 142 -11.62 6.02 12.00
N VAL A 143 -12.81 6.34 12.51
CA VAL A 143 -13.97 6.67 11.68
C VAL A 143 -13.95 8.17 11.40
N GLN A 144 -14.08 8.53 10.12
CA GLN A 144 -14.38 9.89 9.68
C GLN A 144 -15.80 9.90 9.13
N HIS A 145 -16.69 10.60 9.82
CA HIS A 145 -18.03 10.86 9.30
C HIS A 145 -17.94 11.92 8.20
N LEU A 146 -18.41 11.58 7.01
CA LEU A 146 -18.54 12.52 5.92
C LEU A 146 -19.77 13.38 6.20
N HIS A 147 -19.54 14.60 6.71
CA HIS A 147 -20.59 15.60 6.84
C HIS A 147 -20.93 16.13 5.45
N VAL A 148 -22.17 15.88 5.01
CA VAL A 148 -22.72 16.49 3.80
C VAL A 148 -22.96 17.95 4.10
N THR A 149 -21.98 18.78 3.79
CA THR A 149 -22.23 20.22 3.65
C THR A 149 -22.67 20.39 2.21
N MET A 150 -23.98 20.61 1.99
CA MET A 150 -24.46 20.94 0.65
C MET A 150 -23.71 22.20 0.18
N PRO A 151 -22.96 22.15 -0.93
CA PRO A 151 -22.23 23.32 -1.39
C PRO A 151 -23.22 24.38 -1.86
N ASN A 152 -23.11 25.60 -1.33
CA ASN A 152 -23.53 26.78 -2.09
C ASN A 152 -22.51 26.96 -3.22
N CYS A 153 -22.98 26.88 -4.46
CA CYS A 153 -22.19 27.07 -5.67
C CYS A 153 -21.41 28.40 -5.64
N ALA A 154 -20.10 28.33 -5.50
CA ALA A 154 -19.19 29.39 -5.92
C ALA A 154 -17.96 28.74 -6.55
N SER A 155 -17.87 28.87 -7.87
CA SER A 155 -16.77 28.42 -8.71
C SER A 155 -15.52 29.28 -8.48
N THR A 156 -14.36 28.67 -8.29
CA THR A 156 -13.06 29.35 -8.33
C THR A 156 -12.17 28.71 -9.38
N GLU A 157 -11.60 29.58 -10.22
CA GLU A 157 -10.68 29.30 -11.33
C GLU A 157 -9.37 28.66 -10.85
N GLU A 158 -8.84 27.72 -11.64
CA GLU A 158 -7.53 27.08 -11.43
C GLU A 158 -6.37 27.96 -11.93
N THR A 159 -5.33 28.09 -11.11
CA THR A 159 -4.06 28.75 -11.44
C THR A 159 -3.01 27.72 -11.87
N PRO A 160 -2.10 28.01 -12.82
CA PRO A 160 -1.06 27.08 -13.25
C PRO A 160 0.14 27.02 -12.28
N VAL A 161 0.70 25.83 -12.09
CA VAL A 161 1.83 25.54 -11.19
C VAL A 161 3.17 25.57 -11.95
N PRO A 162 4.27 26.08 -11.37
CA PRO A 162 5.60 26.08 -11.98
C PRO A 162 6.41 24.79 -11.72
N ASP A 163 7.19 24.38 -12.71
CA ASP A 163 8.07 23.20 -12.67
C ASP A 163 9.30 23.40 -11.76
N LEU A 164 9.60 22.39 -10.92
CA LEU A 164 10.81 22.30 -10.09
C LEU A 164 11.72 21.18 -10.63
N VAL A 165 12.93 21.57 -11.05
CA VAL A 165 13.94 20.67 -11.60
C VAL A 165 14.97 20.35 -10.50
N ASP A 166 14.98 19.10 -10.02
CA ASP A 166 16.03 18.59 -9.13
C ASP A 166 17.08 17.82 -9.96
N THR A 167 18.24 18.43 -10.15
CA THR A 167 19.37 17.87 -10.91
C THR A 167 20.31 17.08 -9.98
N ALA A 168 20.14 15.76 -9.95
CA ALA A 168 21.15 14.84 -9.40
C ALA A 168 21.96 14.21 -10.54
N THR A 169 23.24 14.58 -10.64
CA THR A 169 24.20 14.05 -11.62
C THR A 169 24.71 12.68 -11.17
N SER A 170 24.51 11.67 -12.02
CA SER A 170 24.98 10.29 -11.80
C SER A 170 25.73 9.82 -13.05
N ASN A 171 27.01 9.49 -12.86
CA ASN A 171 27.99 9.18 -13.90
C ASN A 171 27.92 7.71 -14.36
N ASN A 172 26.84 7.31 -15.03
CA ASN A 172 26.77 6.02 -15.74
C ASN A 172 26.20 6.22 -17.15
N ASP A 173 26.97 6.89 -18.01
CA ASP A 173 26.57 7.26 -19.39
C ASP A 173 26.22 6.06 -20.29
N ALA A 174 26.73 4.87 -19.96
CA ALA A 174 26.51 3.66 -20.75
C ALA A 174 25.05 3.18 -20.77
N ASP A 175 24.30 3.39 -19.68
CA ASP A 175 22.88 2.99 -19.60
C ASP A 175 21.92 4.10 -20.06
N ALA A 176 22.32 5.38 -19.97
CA ALA A 176 21.49 6.51 -20.37
C ALA A 176 21.20 6.55 -21.88
N ASN A 177 22.16 6.12 -22.70
CA ASN A 177 22.04 6.12 -24.17
C ASN A 177 21.51 4.80 -24.74
N LYS A 178 21.11 3.87 -23.87
CA LYS A 178 20.68 2.52 -24.25
C LYS A 178 19.50 2.50 -25.23
N PHE A 179 18.70 3.56 -25.30
CA PHE A 179 17.51 3.64 -26.13
C PHE A 179 17.57 4.70 -27.24
N ASP A 180 18.70 5.38 -27.45
CA ASP A 180 18.81 6.50 -28.41
C ASP A 180 18.57 6.11 -29.87
N HIS A 181 18.73 4.84 -30.19
CA HIS A 181 18.46 4.27 -31.51
C HIS A 181 16.98 3.93 -31.74
N ILE A 182 16.12 4.08 -30.72
CA ILE A 182 14.67 3.84 -30.82
C ILE A 182 13.99 5.19 -31.00
N THR A 183 13.60 5.52 -32.22
CA THR A 183 12.86 6.76 -32.49
C THR A 183 11.42 6.68 -31.97
N PRO A 184 10.76 7.81 -31.68
CA PRO A 184 9.34 7.83 -31.32
C PRO A 184 8.46 7.09 -32.33
N ALA A 185 8.70 7.27 -33.64
CA ALA A 185 7.96 6.57 -34.69
C ALA A 185 8.14 5.05 -34.64
N MET A 186 9.36 4.56 -34.42
CA MET A 186 9.62 3.13 -34.24
C MET A 186 8.94 2.58 -32.98
N ALA A 187 9.02 3.31 -31.86
CA ALA A 187 8.36 2.92 -30.62
C ALA A 187 6.84 2.86 -30.79
N GLN A 188 6.24 3.85 -31.47
CA GLN A 188 4.81 3.88 -31.76
C GLN A 188 4.37 2.68 -32.62
N GLN A 189 5.15 2.34 -33.64
CA GLN A 189 4.88 1.15 -34.46
C GLN A 189 4.89 -0.14 -33.62
N LEU A 190 5.86 -0.29 -32.72
CA LEU A 190 5.96 -1.46 -31.84
C LEU A 190 4.78 -1.54 -30.86
N ILE A 191 4.41 -0.42 -30.23
CA ILE A 191 3.25 -0.35 -29.33
C ILE A 191 1.98 -0.77 -30.06
N ASN A 192 1.74 -0.23 -31.25
CA ASN A 192 0.56 -0.57 -32.06
C ASN A 192 0.56 -2.05 -32.48
N THR A 193 1.74 -2.62 -32.76
CA THR A 193 1.88 -4.04 -33.11
C THR A 193 1.52 -4.97 -31.95
N TYR A 194 1.90 -4.60 -30.72
CA TYR A 194 1.75 -5.46 -29.56
C TYR A 194 0.57 -5.12 -28.66
N ARG A 195 -0.19 -4.06 -28.96
CA ARG A 195 -1.42 -3.71 -28.26
C ARG A 195 -2.52 -4.69 -28.64
N ALA A 196 -3.03 -5.38 -27.63
CA ALA A 196 -4.06 -6.41 -27.78
C ALA A 196 -5.42 -5.95 -27.27
N VAL A 197 -5.45 -5.33 -26.09
CA VAL A 197 -6.69 -5.00 -25.38
C VAL A 197 -6.63 -3.56 -24.87
N THR A 198 -7.80 -2.92 -24.87
CA THR A 198 -8.04 -1.67 -24.14
C THR A 198 -9.11 -1.94 -23.10
N THR A 199 -8.83 -1.68 -21.82
CA THR A 199 -9.81 -1.87 -20.74
C THR A 199 -10.77 -0.68 -20.66
N ASP A 200 -11.82 -0.79 -19.86
CA ASP A 200 -12.78 0.31 -19.62
C ASP A 200 -12.11 1.55 -19.01
N LEU A 201 -11.00 1.36 -18.30
CA LEU A 201 -10.18 2.45 -17.75
C LEU A 201 -9.28 3.10 -18.80
N GLY A 202 -9.23 2.56 -20.03
CA GLY A 202 -8.31 2.99 -21.08
C GLY A 202 -6.92 2.36 -21.00
N CYS A 203 -6.70 1.34 -20.16
CA CYS A 203 -5.40 0.69 -20.05
C CYS A 203 -5.07 -0.09 -21.32
N TRP A 204 -3.84 0.03 -21.83
CA TRP A 204 -3.38 -0.74 -22.98
C TRP A 204 -2.61 -1.97 -22.51
N GLU A 205 -3.06 -3.16 -22.91
CA GLU A 205 -2.44 -4.43 -22.53
C GLU A 205 -1.86 -5.16 -23.75
N SER A 206 -0.78 -5.91 -23.52
CA SER A 206 0.04 -6.49 -24.58
C SER A 206 -0.28 -7.97 -24.77
N ASN A 207 -0.19 -8.46 -26.01
CA ASN A 207 -0.24 -9.90 -26.32
C ASN A 207 1.07 -10.65 -26.01
N LEU A 208 2.11 -9.96 -25.56
CA LEU A 208 3.40 -10.56 -25.22
C LEU A 208 3.39 -11.18 -23.81
N ASN A 209 4.23 -12.21 -23.63
CA ASN A 209 4.39 -12.86 -22.33
C ASN A 209 5.07 -11.95 -21.30
N ARG A 210 4.61 -12.08 -20.05
CA ARG A 210 5.18 -11.35 -18.90
C ARG A 210 6.42 -12.06 -18.37
N ASP A 211 7.34 -11.28 -17.82
CA ASP A 211 8.44 -11.81 -17.03
C ASP A 211 7.99 -12.15 -15.59
N LYS A 212 8.92 -12.71 -14.80
CA LYS A 212 8.65 -13.09 -13.39
C LYS A 212 8.30 -11.90 -12.48
N ARG A 213 8.56 -10.67 -12.93
CA ARG A 213 8.28 -9.42 -12.20
C ARG A 213 6.97 -8.78 -12.66
N GLY A 214 6.29 -9.38 -13.65
CA GLY A 214 5.02 -8.90 -14.20
C GLY A 214 5.17 -7.90 -15.35
N TYR A 215 6.40 -7.53 -15.73
CA TYR A 215 6.63 -6.62 -16.84
C TYR A 215 6.60 -7.36 -18.18
N VAL A 216 6.33 -6.62 -19.26
CA VAL A 216 6.30 -7.16 -20.62
C VAL A 216 7.58 -6.78 -21.35
N PRO A 217 8.59 -7.66 -21.43
CA PRO A 217 9.82 -7.39 -22.17
C PRO A 217 9.58 -7.51 -23.68
N VAL A 218 10.09 -6.53 -24.44
CA VAL A 218 10.10 -6.59 -25.91
C VAL A 218 11.45 -7.12 -26.36
N HIS A 219 11.45 -8.39 -26.75
CA HIS A 219 12.62 -9.02 -27.37
C HIS A 219 12.56 -8.81 -28.88
N ARG A 220 13.37 -7.88 -29.40
CA ARG A 220 13.65 -7.86 -30.84
C ARG A 220 15.10 -8.21 -31.10
N ARG A 221 15.30 -9.24 -31.92
CA ARG A 221 16.60 -9.58 -32.54
C ARG A 221 17.16 -8.44 -33.40
N ASN A 222 16.32 -7.44 -33.74
CA ASN A 222 16.64 -6.32 -34.63
C ASN A 222 16.79 -4.97 -33.91
N LEU A 223 16.62 -4.90 -32.58
CA LEU A 223 17.04 -3.71 -31.85
C LEU A 223 18.55 -3.87 -31.64
N LEU A 224 19.33 -2.96 -32.20
CA LEU A 224 20.80 -2.99 -32.19
C LEU A 224 21.40 -2.94 -30.76
N SER A 225 20.58 -2.71 -29.73
CA SER A 225 20.98 -2.73 -28.34
C SER A 225 20.91 -4.13 -27.71
N LYS A 226 21.94 -4.52 -26.96
CA LYS A 226 21.98 -5.74 -26.14
C LYS A 226 21.08 -5.65 -24.88
N GLY A 227 20.01 -4.86 -24.93
CA GLY A 227 19.16 -4.52 -23.78
C GLY A 227 17.75 -5.09 -23.86
N ARG A 228 17.19 -5.50 -22.71
CA ARG A 228 15.73 -5.67 -22.58
C ARG A 228 15.11 -4.29 -22.39
N ILE A 229 14.14 -3.95 -23.24
CA ILE A 229 13.25 -2.80 -23.05
C ILE A 229 11.85 -3.32 -22.71
N HIS A 230 11.14 -2.66 -21.79
CA HIS A 230 9.79 -3.03 -21.42
C HIS A 230 8.76 -2.18 -22.16
N MET A 231 7.55 -2.71 -22.37
CA MET A 231 6.46 -2.02 -23.09
C MET A 231 6.16 -0.61 -22.54
N HIS A 232 6.12 -0.41 -21.23
CA HIS A 232 5.88 0.91 -20.63
C HIS A 232 7.01 1.91 -20.91
N GLN A 233 8.25 1.45 -21.10
CA GLN A 233 9.38 2.31 -21.47
C GLN A 233 9.28 2.74 -22.94
N LEU A 234 8.89 1.81 -23.82
CA LEU A 234 8.58 2.13 -25.22
C LEU A 234 7.43 3.12 -25.33
N ALA A 235 6.40 2.99 -24.49
CA ALA A 235 5.28 3.93 -24.45
C ALA A 235 5.70 5.38 -24.22
N LEU A 236 6.61 5.61 -23.27
CA LEU A 236 7.16 6.94 -23.03
C LEU A 236 7.96 7.44 -24.24
N ILE A 237 8.79 6.60 -24.87
CA ILE A 237 9.56 7.00 -26.07
C ILE A 237 8.62 7.37 -27.23
N ALA A 238 7.53 6.62 -27.43
CA ALA A 238 6.58 6.86 -28.50
C ALA A 238 5.86 8.21 -28.40
N THR A 239 5.65 8.71 -27.18
CA THR A 239 5.06 10.03 -26.92
C THR A 239 6.10 11.12 -26.68
N ASP A 240 7.32 10.95 -27.20
CA ASP A 240 8.44 11.90 -27.07
C ASP A 240 8.87 12.20 -25.62
N ARG A 241 8.52 11.32 -24.68
CA ARG A 241 8.92 11.38 -23.26
C ARG A 241 10.18 10.57 -22.98
N GLY A 242 11.00 10.34 -24.01
CA GLY A 242 12.26 9.59 -23.89
C GLY A 242 13.26 10.26 -22.94
N ALA A 243 13.28 11.59 -22.87
CA ALA A 243 14.11 12.34 -21.94
C ALA A 243 13.74 12.07 -20.47
N GLU A 244 12.45 11.95 -20.15
CA GLU A 244 12.00 11.53 -18.81
C GLU A 244 12.54 10.14 -18.48
N LEU A 245 12.49 9.19 -19.41
CA LEU A 245 13.02 7.85 -19.19
C LEU A 245 14.53 7.85 -18.94
N LYS A 246 15.31 8.72 -19.58
CA LYS A 246 16.76 8.85 -19.31
C LYS A 246 17.05 9.18 -17.86
N THR A 247 16.19 9.97 -17.20
CA THR A 247 16.32 10.26 -15.76
C THR A 247 16.23 8.98 -14.91
N THR A 248 15.40 8.00 -15.31
CA THR A 248 15.29 6.69 -14.63
C THR A 248 16.48 5.76 -14.87
N LEU A 249 17.16 5.89 -16.01
CA LEU A 249 18.29 5.03 -16.38
C LEU A 249 19.58 5.49 -15.72
N GLY A 250 19.77 6.80 -15.59
CA GLY A 250 20.92 7.38 -14.89
C GLY A 250 20.75 7.38 -13.37
N ASN A 251 19.52 7.37 -12.85
CA ASN A 251 19.24 7.49 -11.43
C ASN A 251 18.30 6.38 -10.94
N THR A 252 18.83 5.45 -10.14
CA THR A 252 18.06 4.36 -9.51
C THR A 252 16.93 4.86 -8.61
N SER A 253 16.95 6.14 -8.25
CA SER A 253 15.92 6.79 -7.44
C SER A 253 14.67 7.15 -8.23
N PHE A 254 14.62 6.99 -9.55
CA PHE A 254 13.44 7.26 -10.38
C PHE A 254 12.92 6.00 -11.07
N ASN A 255 11.61 5.88 -11.17
CA ASN A 255 10.93 4.74 -11.77
C ASN A 255 9.74 5.20 -12.62
N VAL A 256 9.38 4.38 -13.61
CA VAL A 256 8.08 4.51 -14.29
C VAL A 256 7.00 3.95 -13.37
N SER A 257 6.07 4.79 -12.95
CA SER A 257 4.90 4.41 -12.18
C SER A 257 3.64 4.39 -13.04
N HIS A 258 2.70 3.53 -12.65
CA HIS A 258 1.42 3.34 -13.35
C HIS A 258 0.32 4.03 -12.56
N LEU A 259 -0.18 5.16 -13.07
CA LEU A 259 -1.27 5.92 -12.46
C LEU A 259 -2.55 5.08 -12.33
N CYS A 260 -2.71 4.07 -13.20
CA CYS A 260 -3.86 3.18 -13.19
C CYS A 260 -3.75 1.96 -12.26
N HIS A 261 -2.62 1.80 -11.54
CA HIS A 261 -2.29 0.61 -10.73
C HIS A 261 -2.30 -0.72 -11.49
N ASN A 262 -2.44 -0.69 -12.82
CA ASN A 262 -2.38 -1.85 -13.67
C ASN A 262 -0.94 -2.03 -14.16
N GLY A 263 -0.16 -2.90 -13.51
CA GLY A 263 1.28 -3.08 -13.80
C GLY A 263 1.61 -3.63 -15.20
N ILE A 264 0.58 -3.99 -15.97
CA ILE A 264 0.68 -4.47 -17.36
C ILE A 264 0.27 -3.39 -18.37
N CYS A 265 -0.30 -2.28 -17.90
CA CYS A 265 -0.69 -1.16 -18.74
C CYS A 265 0.54 -0.46 -19.30
N PHE A 266 0.54 -0.17 -20.60
CA PHE A 266 1.54 0.70 -21.23
C PHE A 266 0.90 1.86 -21.99
N ASN A 267 -0.33 2.26 -21.63
CA ASN A 267 -0.88 3.52 -22.11
C ASN A 267 -0.01 4.68 -21.57
N PRO A 268 0.65 5.48 -22.42
CA PRO A 268 1.54 6.55 -21.99
C PRO A 268 0.86 7.59 -21.08
N ASP A 269 -0.44 7.83 -21.26
CA ASP A 269 -1.22 8.74 -20.40
C ASP A 269 -1.40 8.20 -18.98
N HIS A 270 -1.24 6.89 -18.81
CA HIS A 270 -1.30 6.21 -17.52
C HIS A 270 0.08 6.05 -16.87
N LEU A 271 1.14 6.61 -17.46
CA LEU A 271 2.51 6.48 -16.98
C LEU A 271 3.08 7.82 -16.53
N VAL A 272 3.81 7.79 -15.42
CA VAL A 272 4.58 8.93 -14.91
C VAL A 272 5.98 8.47 -14.53
N VAL A 273 6.99 9.29 -14.82
CA VAL A 273 8.33 9.10 -14.26
C VAL A 273 8.40 9.88 -12.95
N GLU A 274 8.68 9.18 -11.85
CA GLU A 274 8.70 9.78 -10.52
C GLU A 274 9.70 9.07 -9.61
N SER A 275 9.99 9.65 -8.44
CA SER A 275 10.90 9.05 -7.48
C SER A 275 10.43 7.67 -6.99
N GLU A 276 11.35 6.80 -6.56
CA GLU A 276 11.05 5.50 -5.96
C GLU A 276 10.13 5.66 -4.75
N ARG A 277 10.32 6.72 -3.95
CA ARG A 277 9.44 7.05 -2.83
C ARG A 277 8.00 7.30 -3.28
N ASN A 278 7.80 8.04 -4.37
CA ASN A 278 6.45 8.32 -4.89
C ASN A 278 5.84 7.08 -5.55
N ASN A 279 6.63 6.33 -6.33
CA ASN A 279 6.20 5.06 -6.90
C ASN A 279 5.81 4.05 -5.80
N PHE A 280 6.57 3.99 -4.71
CA PHE A 280 6.23 3.18 -3.54
C PHE A 280 4.93 3.65 -2.90
N LYS A 281 4.74 4.96 -2.69
CA LYS A 281 3.48 5.52 -2.19
C LYS A 281 2.28 5.11 -3.06
N ARG A 282 2.42 5.12 -4.40
CA ARG A 282 1.37 4.63 -5.32
C ARG A 282 1.15 3.13 -5.18
N ARG A 283 2.21 2.31 -5.09
CA ARG A 283 2.04 0.86 -4.85
C ARG A 283 1.32 0.56 -3.54
N THR A 284 1.49 1.42 -2.54
CA THR A 284 0.74 1.35 -1.28
C THR A 284 -0.61 2.06 -1.33
N CYS A 285 -0.95 2.75 -2.42
CA CYS A 285 -2.32 3.23 -2.58
C CYS A 285 -3.22 2.03 -2.90
N VAL A 286 -4.18 1.81 -2.00
CA VAL A 286 -5.13 0.71 -2.05
C VAL A 286 -6.48 1.15 -2.65
N GLY A 287 -6.54 2.39 -3.15
CA GLY A 287 -7.65 2.90 -3.91
C GLY A 287 -7.83 2.12 -5.20
N HIS A 288 -8.78 1.19 -5.23
CA HIS A 288 -9.22 0.60 -6.49
C HIS A 288 -10.23 1.50 -7.21
N LYS A 289 -10.81 2.48 -6.51
CA LYS A 289 -11.82 3.37 -7.07
C LYS A 289 -11.72 4.78 -6.49
N VAL A 290 -11.92 5.80 -7.31
CA VAL A 290 -12.25 7.15 -6.84
C VAL A 290 -13.70 7.14 -6.38
N ILE A 291 -14.01 7.66 -5.20
CA ILE A 291 -15.38 7.69 -4.69
C ILE A 291 -16.00 9.04 -5.04
N LEU A 292 -17.08 9.01 -5.82
CA LEU A 292 -17.93 10.18 -6.08
C LEU A 292 -19.15 10.08 -5.18
N TYR A 293 -19.34 11.06 -4.30
CA TYR A 293 -20.51 11.16 -3.44
C TYR A 293 -21.09 12.57 -3.51
N GLY A 294 -22.25 12.71 -4.15
CA GLY A 294 -22.73 14.01 -4.62
C GLY A 294 -21.73 14.65 -5.59
N ASP A 295 -21.41 15.92 -5.35
CA ASP A 295 -20.39 16.67 -6.11
C ASP A 295 -18.96 16.50 -5.56
N SER A 296 -18.79 15.73 -4.48
CA SER A 296 -17.49 15.54 -3.84
C SER A 296 -16.76 14.34 -4.44
N GLU A 297 -15.53 14.59 -4.92
CA GLU A 297 -14.59 13.55 -5.31
C GLU A 297 -13.65 13.23 -4.15
N HIS A 298 -13.69 11.99 -3.68
CA HIS A 298 -12.75 11.50 -2.68
C HIS A 298 -11.76 10.52 -3.32
N HIS A 299 -10.52 10.97 -3.44
CA HIS A 299 -9.43 10.17 -3.95
C HIS A 299 -8.77 9.41 -2.77
N PRO A 300 -8.92 8.07 -2.67
CA PRO A 300 -8.44 7.31 -1.51
C PRO A 300 -6.90 7.25 -1.39
N CYS A 301 -6.18 7.69 -2.41
CA CYS A 301 -4.72 7.73 -2.39
C CYS A 301 -4.19 9.00 -1.71
N ARG A 302 -3.48 8.82 -0.59
CA ARG A 302 -2.80 9.89 0.19
C ARG A 302 -1.65 10.64 -0.49
N HIS A 303 -1.38 10.37 -1.76
CA HIS A 303 -0.31 11.10 -2.46
C HIS A 303 -0.81 12.39 -3.10
N ASP A 304 -2.11 12.68 -3.02
CA ASP A 304 -2.71 13.98 -3.33
C ASP A 304 -2.26 15.09 -2.36
N GLU A 305 -1.85 14.75 -1.13
CA GLU A 305 -1.31 15.72 -0.15
C GLU A 305 0.04 16.36 -0.55
N VAL A 306 0.62 15.95 -1.68
CA VAL A 306 1.80 16.61 -2.26
C VAL A 306 1.37 17.17 -3.61
N GLU A 307 1.11 18.47 -3.67
CA GLU A 307 0.51 19.21 -4.80
C GLU A 307 1.16 18.93 -6.17
N THR A 308 2.40 18.45 -6.19
CA THR A 308 3.17 18.16 -7.41
C THR A 308 3.00 16.74 -7.96
N MET A 309 2.30 15.83 -7.28
CA MET A 309 2.10 14.47 -7.76
C MET A 309 0.88 14.35 -8.68
N ARG A 310 1.06 13.77 -9.88
CA ARG A 310 -0.07 13.39 -10.75
C ARG A 310 -1.06 12.50 -9.98
N LYS A 311 -2.36 12.73 -10.15
CA LYS A 311 -3.41 11.89 -9.52
C LYS A 311 -3.41 10.48 -10.14
N CYS A 312 -3.91 9.50 -9.38
CA CYS A 312 -4.10 8.17 -9.97
C CYS A 312 -5.32 8.19 -10.87
N ILE A 313 -5.30 7.33 -11.88
CA ILE A 313 -6.40 7.10 -12.80
C ILE A 313 -7.10 5.85 -12.29
N LEU A 314 -8.07 6.02 -11.41
CA LEU A 314 -8.82 4.91 -10.82
C LEU A 314 -10.24 4.86 -11.39
N PRO A 315 -10.85 3.67 -11.51
CA PRO A 315 -12.27 3.55 -11.80
C PRO A 315 -13.12 4.41 -10.86
N LEU A 316 -14.18 5.03 -11.35
CA LEU A 316 -15.08 5.82 -10.51
C LEU A 316 -16.11 4.90 -9.84
N LEU A 317 -16.31 5.04 -8.53
CA LEU A 317 -17.44 4.51 -7.79
C LEU A 317 -18.37 5.66 -7.44
N ARG A 318 -19.50 5.76 -8.14
CA ARG A 318 -20.57 6.69 -7.77
C ARG A 318 -21.38 6.07 -6.65
N LEU A 319 -21.52 6.78 -5.55
CA LEU A 319 -22.39 6.43 -4.42
C LEU A 319 -23.58 7.39 -4.45
N GLU A 320 -24.80 6.88 -4.63
CA GLU A 320 -26.00 7.70 -4.57
C GLU A 320 -26.50 7.85 -3.13
N ALA A 321 -27.20 8.96 -2.85
CA ALA A 321 -27.83 9.19 -1.55
C ALA A 321 -28.94 8.15 -1.33
N GLY A 322 -28.65 7.13 -0.52
CA GLY A 322 -29.58 6.02 -0.25
C GLY A 322 -29.05 4.64 -0.67
N ASP A 323 -27.88 4.57 -1.32
CA ASP A 323 -27.21 3.30 -1.54
C ASP A 323 -26.74 2.72 -0.19
N HIS A 324 -27.57 1.85 0.37
CA HIS A 324 -27.09 0.87 1.32
C HIS A 324 -26.16 -0.07 0.57
N VAL A 325 -24.86 0.18 0.63
CA VAL A 325 -23.87 -0.87 0.37
C VAL A 325 -24.03 -1.86 1.51
N ASN A 326 -25.01 -2.76 1.38
CA ASN A 326 -25.09 -3.95 2.20
C ASN A 326 -23.79 -4.70 1.94
N GLY A 327 -22.87 -4.58 2.89
CA GLY A 327 -21.63 -5.33 2.90
C GLY A 327 -21.91 -6.81 3.13
N SER A 328 -22.43 -7.49 2.12
CA SER A 328 -22.31 -8.94 1.99
C SER A 328 -20.91 -9.23 1.42
N VAL A 329 -19.87 -9.01 2.24
CA VAL A 329 -18.50 -9.58 2.15
C VAL A 329 -17.84 -9.57 3.54
#